data_AF-U1QSK2-F1
#
_entry.id   AF-U1QSK2-F1
#
_cell.length_a   1.000
_cell.length_b   1.000
_cell.length_c   1.000
_cell.angle_alpha   90.00
_cell.angle_beta   90.00
_cell.angle_gamma   90.00
#
_symmetry.space_group_name_H-M   'P 1'
#
loop_
_entity.id
_entity.type
_entity.pdbx_description
1 polymer ?
#
loop_
_entity_poly.entity_id
_entity_poly.type
_entity_poly.pdbx_seq_one_letter_code
_entity_poly.pdbx_strand_id
1 'polypeptide(L)'
;MTAAIALGGTPAFATEALTPSGYVTDVDGFLSDEERTTIETRAESFSSKYSTVITIVIVPTFSDQTPSEWCQATLTKVQDNDNVLLYAVDYEEGIDTYCFGQELTQWMRNDSIVKRYVDSALSEAHRTYTSTPLTSKEAAAGPKTLINSLRSSFDTYKRIRSEYDASSQNLKDEARKEEIKSFFAFLIVGLLLVFGIFFGHWKKLREQEEHDAEIESAAWRIQHRREERDDKAAQHAADKLVQQANDRLAAADLEVRDAVKEWDYARAQFGIAATEQFRNRIKGAKEALSRGDALQQKCRITSNPETRKTLATQIISDLDTHMGLLSDAQAPFSTKRSELTSLPTRLAEARERLAEELAAVERSRDELATIAGIYPGTILASLEDNPDKAASLLASARSAIESAQAIIDTDTELATSAVDTAERALLMAHHEMNAIFTAKLDLDNIEERLGAAIASLSSDIEEADLLQTDPTLLAPLITDARAAITRAQEALIHNDNPLDALEHARAVETKLDATLDPLRTAEHQSGGTRSP
;
A
#
# COMPACT_ATOMS: atom_id res chain seq x y z
N MET A 1 67.50 5.98 -9.13
CA MET A 1 66.51 6.38 -10.16
C MET A 1 65.34 5.44 -10.02
N THR A 2 64.21 5.93 -9.52
CA THR A 2 62.95 5.19 -9.49
C THR A 2 61.87 6.24 -9.73
N ALA A 3 61.45 6.35 -10.99
CA ALA A 3 60.44 7.30 -11.43
C ALA A 3 59.06 6.68 -11.21
N ALA A 4 58.21 7.40 -10.49
CA ALA A 4 56.79 7.11 -10.36
C ALA A 4 56.10 7.34 -11.72
N ILE A 5 55.36 6.34 -12.19
CA ILE A 5 54.47 6.47 -13.35
C ILE A 5 53.15 7.01 -12.83
N ALA A 6 52.86 8.28 -13.15
CA ALA A 6 51.53 8.84 -13.04
C ALA A 6 50.66 8.26 -14.16
N LEU A 7 49.66 7.46 -13.80
CA LEU A 7 48.57 7.07 -14.70
C LEU A 7 47.64 8.27 -14.84
N GLY A 8 47.64 8.89 -16.03
CA GLY A 8 46.71 9.94 -16.38
C GLY A 8 45.31 9.36 -16.59
N GLY A 9 44.35 9.80 -15.78
CA GLY A 9 42.93 9.60 -16.04
C GLY A 9 42.52 10.39 -17.28
N THR A 10 41.88 9.73 -18.22
CA THR A 10 41.12 10.38 -19.29
C THR A 10 39.96 11.16 -18.68
N PRO A 11 39.66 12.40 -19.13
CA PRO A 11 38.47 13.11 -18.68
C PRO A 11 37.23 12.32 -19.12
N ALA A 12 36.34 12.01 -18.17
CA ALA A 12 35.02 11.47 -18.48
C ALA A 12 34.26 12.49 -19.32
N PHE A 13 33.85 12.10 -20.53
CA PHE A 13 33.02 12.95 -21.37
C PHE A 13 31.59 12.94 -20.81
N ALA A 14 31.00 14.13 -20.70
CA ALA A 14 29.58 14.34 -20.38
C ALA A 14 28.66 13.37 -21.15
N THR A 15 27.78 12.66 -20.44
CA THR A 15 26.80 11.75 -21.07
C THR A 15 25.60 12.55 -21.57
N GLU A 16 25.63 12.91 -22.85
CA GLU A 16 24.49 13.48 -23.57
C GLU A 16 23.27 12.54 -23.49
N ALA A 17 22.04 13.07 -23.46
CA ALA A 17 20.82 12.26 -23.35
C ALA A 17 20.86 11.10 -24.36
N LEU A 18 20.68 9.86 -23.88
CA LEU A 18 20.97 8.66 -24.65
C LEU A 18 19.70 7.92 -25.06
N THR A 19 19.82 6.92 -25.95
CA THR A 19 18.70 6.02 -26.28
C THR A 19 18.87 4.75 -25.44
N PRO A 20 18.02 4.51 -24.42
CA PRO A 20 18.14 3.31 -23.60
C PRO A 20 17.96 2.05 -24.43
N SER A 21 18.78 1.02 -24.18
CA SER A 21 18.68 -0.29 -24.80
C SER A 21 18.10 -1.31 -23.83
N GLY A 22 16.85 -1.74 -24.04
CA GLY A 22 16.20 -2.71 -23.15
C GLY A 22 15.83 -2.12 -21.77
N TYR A 23 15.82 -2.96 -20.73
CA TYR A 23 15.43 -2.57 -19.37
C TYR A 23 16.55 -1.90 -18.55
N VAL A 24 17.81 -2.15 -18.89
CA VAL A 24 18.98 -1.56 -18.21
C VAL A 24 19.99 -1.07 -19.22
N THR A 25 20.36 0.20 -19.12
CA THR A 25 21.42 0.83 -19.89
C THR A 25 22.54 1.25 -18.95
N ASP A 26 23.65 0.52 -18.99
CA ASP A 26 24.87 0.82 -18.24
C ASP A 26 25.93 1.32 -19.23
N VAL A 27 26.18 2.62 -19.23
CA VAL A 27 26.92 3.31 -20.30
C VAL A 27 28.39 2.92 -20.32
N ASP A 28 29.01 2.81 -19.14
CA ASP A 28 30.44 2.54 -19.01
C ASP A 28 30.75 1.09 -18.64
N GLY A 29 29.72 0.24 -18.49
CA GLY A 29 29.89 -1.09 -17.92
C GLY A 29 30.29 -1.03 -16.45
N PHE A 30 29.73 -0.06 -15.71
CA PHE A 30 30.03 0.16 -14.30
C PHE A 30 29.51 -0.98 -13.41
N LEU A 31 28.38 -1.56 -13.79
CA LEU A 31 27.78 -2.70 -13.09
C LEU A 31 28.48 -4.01 -13.46
N SER A 32 28.57 -4.94 -12.50
CA SER A 32 28.91 -6.32 -12.83
C SER A 32 27.81 -7.01 -13.64
N ASP A 33 28.16 -8.03 -14.43
CA ASP A 33 27.20 -8.83 -15.21
C ASP A 33 26.07 -9.40 -14.34
N GLU A 34 26.39 -9.83 -13.12
CA GLU A 34 25.41 -10.35 -12.15
C GLU A 34 24.43 -9.26 -11.69
N GLU A 35 24.94 -8.06 -11.39
CA GLU A 35 24.12 -6.93 -10.96
C GLU A 35 23.19 -6.47 -12.07
N ARG A 36 23.72 -6.31 -13.29
CA ARG A 36 22.96 -5.95 -14.48
C ARG A 36 21.87 -6.98 -14.78
N THR A 37 22.22 -8.26 -14.86
CA THR A 37 21.27 -9.34 -15.15
C THR A 37 20.16 -9.41 -14.10
N THR A 38 20.50 -9.19 -12.83
CA THR A 38 19.52 -9.17 -11.74
C THR A 38 18.50 -8.03 -11.92
N ILE A 39 18.96 -6.84 -12.28
CA ILE A 39 18.09 -5.69 -12.49
C ILE A 39 17.22 -5.91 -13.74
N GLU A 40 17.81 -6.34 -14.85
CA GLU A 40 17.10 -6.65 -16.11
C GLU A 40 15.99 -7.67 -15.88
N THR A 41 16.31 -8.81 -15.24
CA THR A 41 15.34 -9.89 -14.97
C THR A 41 14.16 -9.39 -14.11
N ARG A 42 14.44 -8.54 -13.11
CA ARG A 42 13.40 -8.00 -12.23
C ARG A 42 12.51 -6.99 -12.96
N ALA A 43 13.11 -6.11 -13.75
CA ALA A 43 12.38 -5.12 -14.55
C ALA A 43 11.50 -5.81 -15.62
N GLU A 44 12.02 -6.84 -16.29
CA GLU A 44 11.27 -7.64 -17.26
C GLU A 44 10.09 -8.38 -16.61
N SER A 45 10.32 -9.00 -15.44
CA SER A 45 9.26 -9.67 -14.68
C SER A 45 8.18 -8.69 -14.22
N PHE A 46 8.55 -7.47 -13.85
CA PHE A 46 7.61 -6.42 -13.47
C PHE A 46 6.77 -5.99 -14.68
N SER A 47 7.43 -5.66 -15.79
CA SER A 47 6.80 -5.27 -17.05
C SER A 47 5.79 -6.30 -17.54
N SER A 48 6.19 -7.57 -17.58
CA SER A 48 5.32 -8.69 -18.00
C SER A 48 4.07 -8.85 -17.13
N LYS A 49 4.16 -8.48 -15.84
CA LYS A 49 3.09 -8.68 -14.87
C LYS A 49 2.14 -7.49 -14.76
N TYR A 50 2.64 -6.26 -14.86
CA TYR A 50 1.84 -5.04 -14.60
C TYR A 50 1.62 -4.16 -15.84
N SER A 51 2.20 -4.54 -16.99
CA SER A 51 2.14 -3.78 -18.25
C SER A 51 2.79 -2.39 -18.17
N THR A 52 3.54 -2.08 -17.12
CA THR A 52 4.32 -0.84 -16.94
C THR A 52 5.80 -1.15 -17.09
N VAL A 53 6.49 -0.39 -17.93
CA VAL A 53 7.89 -0.62 -18.26
C VAL A 53 8.77 0.18 -17.30
N ILE A 54 9.76 -0.47 -16.69
CA ILE A 54 10.79 0.21 -15.87
C ILE A 54 12.09 0.19 -16.66
N THR A 55 12.62 1.37 -16.97
CA THR A 55 13.89 1.55 -17.68
C THR A 55 14.90 2.13 -16.71
N ILE A 56 15.99 1.40 -16.48
CA ILE A 56 17.09 1.81 -15.60
C ILE A 56 18.25 2.34 -16.43
N VAL A 57 18.81 3.49 -16.07
CA VAL A 57 19.99 4.05 -16.72
C VAL A 57 21.08 4.35 -15.70
N ILE A 58 22.29 3.83 -15.91
CA ILE A 58 23.44 4.04 -15.02
C ILE A 58 24.47 4.87 -15.81
N VAL A 59 24.78 6.06 -15.31
CA VAL A 59 25.66 7.05 -15.95
C VAL A 59 26.68 7.61 -14.96
N PRO A 60 27.86 8.04 -15.44
CA PRO A 60 28.87 8.67 -14.59
C PRO A 60 28.37 9.99 -14.03
N THR A 61 27.72 10.82 -14.87
CA THR A 61 27.17 12.11 -14.47
C THR A 61 25.99 12.52 -15.36
N PHE A 62 25.04 13.30 -14.84
CA PHE A 62 24.00 13.97 -15.63
C PHE A 62 24.49 15.18 -16.45
N SER A 63 25.81 15.47 -16.45
CA SER A 63 26.43 16.59 -17.18
C SER A 63 25.95 17.96 -16.67
N ASP A 64 26.04 19.03 -17.48
CA ASP A 64 25.65 20.40 -17.11
C ASP A 64 24.11 20.65 -17.08
N GLN A 65 23.29 19.60 -17.20
CA GLN A 65 21.82 19.71 -17.20
C GLN A 65 21.26 19.41 -15.80
N THR A 66 20.09 19.95 -15.48
CA THR A 66 19.41 19.50 -14.25
C THR A 66 19.01 18.03 -14.41
N PRO A 67 19.07 17.20 -13.34
CA PRO A 67 18.76 15.78 -13.45
C PRO A 67 17.36 15.49 -14.03
N SER A 68 16.38 16.34 -13.71
CA SER A 68 15.01 16.22 -14.24
C SER A 68 14.92 16.52 -15.75
N GLU A 69 15.62 17.53 -16.24
CA GLU A 69 15.71 17.84 -17.68
C GLU A 69 16.40 16.73 -18.44
N TRP A 70 17.51 16.20 -17.90
CA TRP A 70 18.22 15.06 -18.47
C TRP A 70 17.32 13.83 -18.55
N CYS A 71 16.56 13.55 -17.49
CA CYS A 71 15.63 12.43 -17.45
C CYS A 71 14.57 12.55 -18.54
N GLN A 72 13.92 13.71 -18.64
CA GLN A 72 12.88 13.94 -19.65
C GLN A 72 13.45 13.86 -21.08
N ALA A 73 14.63 14.44 -21.32
CA ALA A 73 15.31 14.34 -22.61
C ALA A 73 15.60 12.88 -22.99
N THR A 74 15.97 12.04 -22.02
CA THR A 74 16.22 10.60 -22.23
C THR A 74 14.91 9.83 -22.46
N LEU A 75 13.85 10.14 -21.69
CA LEU A 75 12.54 9.50 -21.83
C LEU A 75 11.92 9.75 -23.22
N THR A 76 12.11 10.93 -23.82
CA THR A 76 11.62 11.21 -25.19
C THR A 76 12.27 10.35 -26.27
N LYS A 77 13.41 9.72 -25.97
CA LYS A 77 14.12 8.82 -26.88
C LYS A 77 13.72 7.35 -26.69
N VAL A 78 12.98 7.02 -25.63
CA VAL A 78 12.45 5.68 -25.39
C VAL A 78 11.25 5.42 -26.31
N GLN A 79 11.21 4.26 -26.95
CA GLN A 79 10.08 3.84 -27.78
C GLN A 79 8.87 3.51 -26.88
N ASP A 80 7.66 3.93 -27.30
CA ASP A 80 6.40 3.71 -26.55
C ASP A 80 6.49 4.19 -25.09
N ASN A 81 6.97 5.43 -24.92
CA ASN A 81 7.33 5.98 -23.61
C ASN A 81 6.15 6.37 -22.71
N ASP A 82 4.91 6.19 -23.14
CA ASP A 82 3.71 6.65 -22.42
C ASP A 82 3.50 5.94 -21.07
N ASN A 83 3.88 4.66 -20.95
CA ASN A 83 3.76 3.87 -19.71
C ASN A 83 5.13 3.44 -19.15
N VAL A 84 6.14 4.30 -19.32
CA VAL A 84 7.52 4.06 -18.85
C VAL A 84 7.78 4.82 -17.55
N LEU A 85 8.40 4.15 -16.58
CA LEU A 85 9.15 4.74 -15.49
C LEU A 85 10.63 4.69 -15.86
N LEU A 86 11.23 5.85 -16.14
CA LEU A 86 12.68 5.95 -16.30
C LEU A 86 13.30 6.33 -14.96
N TYR A 87 14.26 5.53 -14.51
CA TYR A 87 15.02 5.77 -13.29
C TYR A 87 16.51 5.77 -13.65
N ALA A 88 17.19 6.86 -13.33
CA ALA A 88 18.59 7.03 -13.68
C ALA A 88 19.46 7.33 -12.45
N VAL A 89 20.67 6.79 -12.46
CA VAL A 89 21.63 6.88 -11.36
C VAL A 89 22.92 7.51 -11.86
N ASP A 90 23.33 8.58 -11.20
CA ASP A 90 24.61 9.26 -11.35
C ASP A 90 25.56 8.68 -10.29
N TYR A 91 26.47 7.82 -10.72
CA TYR A 91 27.34 7.11 -9.80
C TYR A 91 28.55 7.92 -9.34
N GLU A 92 28.91 9.05 -9.97
CA GLU A 92 29.99 9.91 -9.49
C GLU A 92 29.51 10.88 -8.41
N GLU A 93 28.30 11.44 -8.56
CA GLU A 93 27.70 12.37 -7.60
C GLU A 93 26.86 11.66 -6.53
N GLY A 94 26.47 10.40 -6.77
CA GLY A 94 25.65 9.61 -5.85
C GLY A 94 24.22 10.11 -5.73
N ILE A 95 23.70 10.67 -6.82
CA ILE A 95 22.33 11.17 -6.94
C ILE A 95 21.56 10.34 -7.97
N ASP A 96 20.23 10.41 -7.89
CA ASP A 96 19.33 9.75 -8.81
C ASP A 96 18.27 10.73 -9.33
N THR A 97 17.64 10.34 -10.43
CA THR A 97 16.52 11.06 -11.00
C THR A 97 15.53 10.09 -11.61
N TYR A 98 14.29 10.54 -11.76
CA TYR A 98 13.23 9.75 -12.33
C TYR A 98 12.22 10.62 -13.08
N CYS A 99 11.59 10.01 -14.06
CA CYS A 99 10.55 10.64 -14.86
C CYS A 99 9.61 9.57 -15.42
N PHE A 100 8.40 10.00 -15.75
CA PHE A 100 7.31 9.11 -16.10
C PHE A 100 6.73 9.51 -17.46
N GLY A 101 6.32 8.50 -18.21
CA GLY A 101 5.49 8.64 -19.38
C GLY A 101 4.15 9.33 -19.09
N GLN A 102 3.49 9.80 -20.14
CA GLN A 102 2.26 10.58 -20.00
C GLN A 102 1.11 9.77 -19.38
N GLU A 103 0.89 8.53 -19.80
CA GLU A 103 -0.16 7.66 -19.24
C GLU A 103 0.11 7.32 -17.78
N LEU A 104 1.36 6.99 -17.44
CA LEU A 104 1.75 6.70 -16.05
C LEU A 104 1.60 7.94 -15.14
N THR A 105 1.95 9.13 -15.66
CA THR A 105 1.73 10.41 -14.98
C THR A 105 0.24 10.68 -14.74
N GLN A 106 -0.61 10.44 -15.74
CA GLN A 106 -2.06 10.59 -15.60
C GLN A 106 -2.64 9.57 -14.61
N TRP A 107 -2.15 8.34 -14.65
CA TRP A 107 -2.60 7.30 -13.73
C TRP A 107 -2.29 7.65 -12.27
N MET A 108 -1.05 8.07 -11.96
CA MET A 108 -0.68 8.51 -10.61
C MET A 108 -1.43 9.77 -10.17
N ARG A 109 -1.78 10.67 -11.10
CA ARG A 109 -2.62 11.84 -10.79
C ARG A 109 -4.03 11.43 -10.35
N ASN A 110 -4.57 10.39 -10.99
CA ASN A 110 -5.94 9.93 -10.75
C ASN A 110 -6.04 8.88 -9.63
N ASP A 111 -4.94 8.25 -9.25
CA ASP A 111 -4.87 7.19 -8.24
C ASP A 111 -3.77 7.51 -7.21
N SER A 112 -4.18 8.18 -6.13
CA SER A 112 -3.28 8.64 -5.06
C SER A 112 -2.59 7.50 -4.31
N ILE A 113 -3.15 6.28 -4.34
CA ILE A 113 -2.55 5.08 -3.76
C ILE A 113 -1.35 4.66 -4.62
N VAL A 114 -1.53 4.59 -5.94
CA VAL A 114 -0.46 4.27 -6.88
C VAL A 114 0.66 5.30 -6.78
N LYS A 115 0.32 6.59 -6.70
CA LYS A 115 1.30 7.66 -6.48
C LYS A 115 2.11 7.41 -5.20
N ARG A 116 1.44 7.15 -4.06
CA ARG A 116 2.10 6.89 -2.78
C ARG A 116 3.06 5.69 -2.83
N TYR A 117 2.67 4.63 -3.52
CA TYR A 117 3.51 3.45 -3.71
C TYR A 117 4.76 3.75 -4.54
N VAL A 118 4.61 4.52 -5.62
CA VAL A 118 5.73 4.95 -6.45
C VAL A 118 6.66 5.89 -5.68
N ASP A 119 6.13 6.90 -4.99
CA ASP A 119 6.91 7.84 -4.18
C ASP A 119 7.69 7.11 -3.06
N SER A 120 7.06 6.14 -2.40
CA SER A 120 7.71 5.34 -1.34
C SER A 120 8.85 4.49 -1.90
N ALA A 121 8.64 3.83 -3.05
CA ALA A 121 9.65 3.00 -3.68
C ALA A 121 10.86 3.82 -4.18
N LEU A 122 10.62 5.02 -4.69
CA LEU A 122 11.68 5.97 -5.08
C LEU A 122 12.45 6.48 -3.85
N SER A 123 11.74 6.82 -2.77
CA SER A 123 12.37 7.24 -1.51
C SER A 123 13.24 6.13 -0.91
N GLU A 124 12.77 4.88 -0.93
CA GLU A 124 13.54 3.71 -0.48
C GLU A 124 14.77 3.46 -1.35
N ALA A 125 14.65 3.61 -2.67
CA ALA A 125 15.78 3.49 -3.60
C ALA A 125 16.84 4.56 -3.34
N HIS A 126 16.44 5.82 -3.19
CA HIS A 126 17.33 6.94 -2.90
C HIS A 126 18.14 6.73 -1.62
N ARG A 127 17.51 6.19 -0.56
CA ARG A 127 18.18 5.90 0.73
C ARG A 127 19.29 4.84 0.64
N THR A 128 19.38 4.10 -0.47
CA THR A 128 20.46 3.12 -0.66
C THR A 128 21.79 3.75 -1.09
N TYR A 129 21.76 5.02 -1.51
CA TYR A 129 22.95 5.76 -1.91
C TYR A 129 23.59 6.42 -0.69
N THR A 130 24.62 5.76 -0.16
CA THR A 130 25.27 6.17 1.09
C THR A 130 26.66 6.77 0.91
N SER A 131 27.15 6.83 -0.33
CA SER A 131 28.49 7.35 -0.65
C SER A 131 28.48 8.23 -1.89
N THR A 132 29.49 9.08 -2.01
CA THR A 132 29.77 9.89 -3.20
C THR A 132 31.28 9.82 -3.46
N PRO A 133 31.75 9.19 -4.56
CA PRO A 133 30.99 8.45 -5.57
C PRO A 133 30.40 7.13 -5.03
N LEU A 134 29.42 6.57 -5.73
CA LEU A 134 28.85 5.25 -5.44
C LEU A 134 29.80 4.13 -5.85
N THR A 135 29.76 3.01 -5.13
CA THR A 135 30.29 1.74 -5.62
C THR A 135 29.31 1.08 -6.61
N SER A 136 29.79 0.16 -7.46
CA SER A 136 28.92 -0.66 -8.34
C SER A 136 27.76 -1.31 -7.59
N LYS A 137 28.04 -1.77 -6.36
CA LYS A 137 27.04 -2.41 -5.50
C LYS A 137 25.98 -1.44 -5.01
N GLU A 138 26.36 -0.22 -4.65
CA GLU A 138 25.44 0.85 -4.22
C GLU A 138 24.63 1.37 -5.40
N ALA A 139 25.25 1.60 -6.57
CA ALA A 139 24.55 1.98 -7.80
C ALA A 139 23.53 0.91 -8.24
N ALA A 140 23.82 -0.37 -8.01
CA ALA A 140 22.88 -1.46 -8.25
C ALA A 140 21.79 -1.59 -7.16
N ALA A 141 22.02 -1.09 -5.95
CA ALA A 141 21.12 -1.29 -4.81
C ALA A 141 19.81 -0.50 -4.97
N GLY A 142 19.87 0.74 -5.46
CA GLY A 142 18.70 1.58 -5.67
C GLY A 142 17.71 0.99 -6.66
N PRO A 143 18.09 0.68 -7.92
CA PRO A 143 17.20 0.04 -8.89
C PRO A 143 16.62 -1.29 -8.40
N LYS A 144 17.42 -2.11 -7.69
CA LYS A 144 16.96 -3.37 -7.10
C LYS A 144 15.88 -3.15 -6.04
N THR A 145 16.03 -2.11 -5.24
CA THR A 145 15.09 -1.73 -4.16
C THR A 145 13.81 -1.14 -4.75
N LEU A 146 13.94 -0.21 -5.71
CA LEU A 146 12.82 0.37 -6.45
C LEU A 146 11.91 -0.72 -7.03
N ILE A 147 12.46 -1.63 -7.85
CA ILE A 147 11.67 -2.66 -8.53
C ILE A 147 11.01 -3.62 -7.52
N ASN A 148 11.71 -3.96 -6.43
CA ASN A 148 11.16 -4.82 -5.40
C ASN A 148 9.99 -4.18 -4.63
N SER A 149 10.15 -2.91 -4.26
CA SER A 149 9.15 -2.13 -3.52
C SER A 149 7.90 -1.88 -4.38
N LEU A 150 8.10 -1.52 -5.65
CA LEU A 150 7.01 -1.40 -6.63
C LEU A 150 6.27 -2.72 -6.82
N ARG A 151 6.98 -3.85 -6.98
CA ARG A 151 6.34 -5.16 -7.13
C ARG A 151 5.48 -5.52 -5.92
N SER A 152 5.99 -5.34 -4.71
CA SER A 152 5.26 -5.62 -3.46
C SER A 152 3.98 -4.79 -3.37
N SER A 153 4.10 -3.50 -3.68
CA SER A 153 3.00 -2.54 -3.63
C SER A 153 1.93 -2.82 -4.69
N PHE A 154 2.35 -3.12 -5.92
CA PHE A 154 1.43 -3.43 -7.03
C PHE A 154 0.76 -4.80 -6.88
N ASP A 155 1.41 -5.77 -6.23
CA ASP A 155 0.78 -7.03 -5.84
C ASP A 155 -0.34 -6.81 -4.83
N THR A 156 -0.10 -5.94 -3.85
CA THR A 156 -1.12 -5.54 -2.89
C THR A 156 -2.28 -4.83 -3.57
N TYR A 157 -1.98 -3.88 -4.47
CA TYR A 157 -2.98 -3.15 -5.27
C TYR A 157 -3.84 -4.09 -6.13
N LYS A 158 -3.23 -5.02 -6.88
CA LYS A 158 -3.97 -5.97 -7.72
C LYS A 158 -4.85 -6.90 -6.91
N ARG A 159 -4.40 -7.36 -5.73
CA ARG A 159 -5.22 -8.20 -4.84
C ARG A 159 -6.48 -7.45 -4.38
N ILE A 160 -6.32 -6.24 -3.84
CA ILE A 160 -7.43 -5.39 -3.39
C ILE A 160 -8.41 -5.10 -4.54
N ARG A 161 -7.90 -4.76 -5.73
CA ARG A 161 -8.75 -4.46 -6.89
C ARG A 161 -9.46 -5.71 -7.42
N SER A 162 -8.83 -6.88 -7.41
CA SER A 162 -9.46 -8.13 -7.81
C SER A 162 -10.60 -8.54 -6.86
N GLU A 163 -10.45 -8.27 -5.56
CA GLU A 163 -11.49 -8.47 -4.55
C GLU A 163 -12.65 -7.48 -4.73
N TYR A 164 -12.33 -6.22 -5.05
CA TYR A 164 -13.32 -5.19 -5.35
C TYR A 164 -14.10 -5.46 -6.65
N ASP A 165 -13.43 -5.86 -7.73
CA ASP A 165 -14.06 -6.19 -9.02
C ASP A 165 -14.94 -7.44 -8.91
N ALA A 166 -14.52 -8.45 -8.14
CA ALA A 166 -15.34 -9.62 -7.83
C ALA A 166 -16.59 -9.24 -7.02
N SER A 167 -16.47 -8.32 -6.06
CA SER A 167 -17.60 -7.80 -5.28
C SER A 167 -18.54 -6.92 -6.12
N SER A 168 -18.00 -6.11 -7.03
CA SER A 168 -18.76 -5.21 -7.91
C SER A 168 -19.50 -5.96 -9.03
N GLN A 169 -18.91 -7.03 -9.57
CA GLN A 169 -19.59 -7.92 -10.52
C GLN A 169 -20.78 -8.63 -9.89
N ASN A 170 -20.67 -9.09 -8.63
CA ASN A 170 -21.81 -9.65 -7.90
C ASN A 170 -22.94 -8.61 -7.74
N LEU A 171 -22.63 -7.36 -7.42
CA LEU A 171 -23.61 -6.27 -7.33
C LEU A 171 -24.29 -5.95 -8.68
N LYS A 172 -23.54 -5.99 -9.79
CA LYS A 172 -24.08 -5.77 -11.15
C LYS A 172 -24.94 -6.95 -11.64
N ASP A 173 -24.61 -8.18 -11.26
CA ASP A 173 -25.43 -9.36 -11.56
C ASP A 173 -26.71 -9.43 -10.71
N GLU A 174 -26.67 -8.94 -9.46
CA GLU A 174 -27.84 -8.75 -8.60
C GLU A 174 -28.79 -7.68 -9.18
N ALA A 175 -28.26 -6.52 -9.61
CA ALA A 175 -29.05 -5.44 -10.22
C ALA A 175 -29.62 -5.81 -11.60
N ARG A 176 -28.85 -6.54 -12.42
CA ARG A 176 -29.29 -7.05 -13.73
C ARG A 176 -30.36 -8.14 -13.58
N LYS A 177 -30.36 -8.93 -12.50
CA LYS A 177 -31.42 -9.89 -12.18
C LYS A 177 -32.76 -9.23 -11.83
N GLU A 178 -32.74 -8.05 -11.23
CA GLU A 178 -33.95 -7.24 -10.93
C GLU A 178 -34.54 -6.60 -12.20
N GLU A 179 -33.71 -6.04 -13.09
CA GLU A 179 -34.18 -5.47 -14.38
C GLU A 179 -34.68 -6.55 -15.37
N ILE A 180 -34.00 -7.70 -15.45
CA ILE A 180 -34.38 -8.82 -16.33
C ILE A 180 -35.70 -9.46 -15.85
N LYS A 181 -35.96 -9.52 -14.54
CA LYS A 181 -37.26 -10.00 -14.01
C LYS A 181 -38.44 -9.12 -14.42
N SER A 182 -38.21 -7.81 -14.59
CA SER A 182 -39.26 -6.86 -15.01
C SER A 182 -39.51 -6.89 -16.53
N PHE A 183 -38.48 -7.13 -17.34
CA PHE A 183 -38.58 -7.11 -18.81
C PHE A 183 -39.19 -8.39 -19.42
N PHE A 184 -38.96 -9.56 -18.81
CA PHE A 184 -39.49 -10.85 -19.33
C PHE A 184 -40.97 -11.11 -19.03
N ALA A 185 -41.60 -10.33 -18.13
CA ALA A 185 -43.03 -10.42 -17.85
C ALA A 185 -43.91 -9.81 -18.96
N PHE A 186 -43.38 -8.88 -19.77
CA PHE A 186 -44.15 -8.20 -20.82
C PHE A 186 -43.98 -8.78 -22.23
N LEU A 187 -42.89 -9.52 -22.51
CA LEU A 187 -42.62 -10.04 -23.86
C LEU A 187 -43.40 -11.34 -24.20
N ILE A 188 -43.86 -12.08 -23.18
CA ILE A 188 -44.62 -13.33 -23.36
C ILE A 188 -46.10 -13.08 -23.67
N VAL A 189 -46.65 -11.90 -23.33
CA VAL A 189 -48.05 -11.55 -23.61
C VAL A 189 -48.24 -10.94 -25.02
N GLY A 190 -47.20 -10.30 -25.59
CA GLY A 190 -47.28 -9.65 -26.92
C GLY A 190 -47.04 -10.58 -28.12
N LEU A 191 -46.25 -11.65 -27.96
CA LEU A 191 -45.85 -12.53 -29.06
C LEU A 191 -46.89 -13.63 -29.40
N LEU A 192 -47.89 -13.84 -28.53
CA LEU A 192 -49.02 -14.75 -28.78
C LEU A 192 -50.17 -14.11 -29.57
N LEU A 193 -50.15 -12.79 -29.81
CA LEU A 193 -51.21 -12.07 -30.55
C LEU A 193 -50.87 -11.79 -32.03
N VAL A 194 -49.60 -11.94 -32.45
CA VAL A 194 -49.18 -11.60 -33.83
C VAL A 194 -49.02 -12.83 -34.74
N PHE A 195 -48.78 -14.03 -34.20
CA PHE A 195 -48.63 -15.25 -35.02
C PHE A 195 -49.96 -15.90 -35.47
N GLY A 196 -51.11 -15.42 -34.98
CA GLY A 196 -52.43 -15.99 -35.27
C GLY A 196 -53.13 -15.50 -36.55
N ILE A 197 -52.63 -14.48 -37.25
CA ILE A 197 -53.38 -13.82 -38.33
C ILE A 197 -52.75 -13.98 -39.73
N PHE A 198 -51.48 -14.37 -39.87
CA PHE A 198 -50.81 -14.35 -41.19
C PHE A 198 -50.82 -15.68 -41.99
N PHE A 199 -51.29 -16.79 -41.43
CA PHE A 199 -51.30 -18.10 -42.11
C PHE A 199 -52.59 -18.40 -42.91
N GLY A 200 -53.41 -17.37 -43.17
CA GLY A 200 -54.77 -17.54 -43.71
C GLY A 200 -54.92 -17.49 -45.23
N HIS A 201 -53.90 -17.15 -46.04
CA HIS A 201 -54.22 -16.70 -47.40
C HIS A 201 -53.29 -17.01 -48.58
N TRP A 202 -52.37 -17.98 -48.53
CA TRP A 202 -51.62 -18.36 -49.74
C TRP A 202 -51.64 -19.88 -49.99
N LYS A 203 -52.86 -20.39 -50.16
CA LYS A 203 -53.12 -21.64 -50.85
C LYS A 203 -53.01 -21.37 -52.36
N LYS A 204 -52.35 -22.30 -53.07
CA LYS A 204 -52.53 -22.66 -54.51
C LYS A 204 -51.44 -22.15 -55.48
N LEU A 205 -50.40 -22.96 -55.71
CA LEU A 205 -50.23 -23.77 -56.94
C LEU A 205 -48.95 -24.62 -56.89
N ARG A 206 -49.14 -25.93 -57.07
CA ARG A 206 -48.31 -26.89 -57.83
C ARG A 206 -46.81 -27.03 -57.49
N GLU A 207 -46.46 -28.18 -56.89
CA GLU A 207 -45.96 -29.39 -57.57
C GLU A 207 -44.43 -29.44 -57.47
N GLN A 208 -43.91 -30.13 -56.46
CA GLN A 208 -43.07 -31.32 -56.65
C GLN A 208 -42.62 -31.83 -55.28
N GLU A 209 -42.95 -33.10 -55.03
CA GLU A 209 -42.39 -33.93 -53.99
C GLU A 209 -40.86 -34.07 -54.18
N GLU A 210 -40.12 -34.23 -53.06
CA GLU A 210 -38.94 -35.12 -52.88
C GLU A 210 -37.77 -34.61 -52.01
N HIS A 211 -37.88 -33.55 -51.18
CA HIS A 211 -36.74 -33.15 -50.32
C HIS A 211 -36.97 -32.94 -48.81
N ASP A 212 -38.10 -33.39 -48.25
CA ASP A 212 -38.41 -33.12 -46.83
C ASP A 212 -37.87 -34.18 -45.84
N ALA A 213 -37.31 -35.30 -46.30
CA ALA A 213 -36.74 -36.33 -45.41
C ALA A 213 -35.24 -36.10 -45.04
N GLU A 214 -34.49 -35.35 -45.85
CA GLU A 214 -33.06 -35.08 -45.59
C GLU A 214 -32.83 -33.84 -44.73
N ILE A 215 -33.73 -32.86 -44.77
CA ILE A 215 -33.61 -31.61 -44.01
C ILE A 215 -33.98 -31.82 -42.53
N GLU A 216 -35.00 -32.64 -42.23
CA GLU A 216 -35.40 -32.97 -40.85
C GLU A 216 -34.37 -33.87 -40.15
N SER A 217 -33.80 -34.85 -40.85
CA SER A 217 -32.73 -35.71 -40.31
C SER A 217 -31.38 -35.01 -40.19
N ALA A 218 -31.11 -33.97 -40.98
CA ALA A 218 -29.94 -33.11 -40.85
C ALA A 218 -30.08 -32.11 -39.68
N ALA A 219 -31.27 -31.51 -39.50
CA ALA A 219 -31.57 -30.64 -38.36
C ALA A 219 -31.50 -31.41 -37.02
N TRP A 220 -32.05 -32.63 -36.97
CA TRP A 220 -31.96 -33.50 -35.79
C TRP A 220 -30.51 -33.87 -35.42
N ARG A 221 -29.66 -34.21 -36.40
CA ARG A 221 -28.22 -34.52 -36.17
C ARG A 221 -27.39 -33.31 -35.73
N ILE A 222 -27.73 -32.10 -36.20
CA ILE A 222 -27.03 -30.88 -35.80
C ILE A 222 -27.42 -30.46 -34.38
N GLN A 223 -28.71 -30.56 -34.04
CA GLN A 223 -29.21 -30.30 -32.69
C GLN A 223 -28.67 -31.31 -31.68
N HIS A 224 -28.71 -32.61 -31.99
CA HIS A 224 -28.21 -33.66 -31.09
C HIS A 224 -26.69 -33.55 -30.87
N ARG A 225 -25.89 -33.23 -31.91
CA ARG A 225 -24.45 -32.94 -31.73
C ARG A 225 -24.17 -31.65 -30.96
N ARG A 226 -25.11 -30.69 -30.94
CA ARG A 226 -24.98 -29.48 -30.13
C ARG A 226 -25.26 -29.79 -28.66
N GLU A 227 -26.34 -30.51 -28.37
CA GLU A 227 -26.70 -30.99 -27.03
C GLU A 227 -25.57 -31.84 -26.42
N GLU A 228 -25.00 -32.78 -27.17
CA GLU A 228 -23.85 -33.59 -26.70
C GLU A 228 -22.59 -32.75 -26.39
N ARG A 229 -22.34 -31.66 -27.14
CA ARG A 229 -21.21 -30.75 -26.88
C ARG A 229 -21.45 -29.90 -25.65
N ASP A 230 -22.68 -29.41 -25.48
CA ASP A 230 -23.09 -28.59 -24.34
C ASP A 230 -23.05 -29.43 -23.05
N ASP A 231 -23.47 -30.70 -23.10
CA ASP A 231 -23.37 -31.66 -21.98
C ASP A 231 -21.91 -31.96 -21.59
N LYS A 232 -21.04 -32.20 -22.58
CA LYS A 232 -19.59 -32.39 -22.33
C LYS A 232 -18.96 -31.14 -21.72
N ALA A 233 -19.30 -29.95 -22.23
CA ALA A 233 -18.80 -28.70 -21.67
C ALA A 233 -19.29 -28.48 -20.23
N ALA A 234 -20.56 -28.78 -19.94
CA ALA A 234 -21.13 -28.72 -18.59
C ALA A 234 -20.42 -29.68 -17.62
N GLN A 235 -20.11 -30.90 -18.08
CA GLN A 235 -19.37 -31.89 -17.31
C GLN A 235 -17.94 -31.45 -17.02
N HIS A 236 -17.21 -30.96 -18.02
CA HIS A 236 -15.86 -30.43 -17.82
C HIS A 236 -15.83 -29.25 -16.85
N ALA A 237 -16.81 -28.34 -16.93
CA ALA A 237 -16.92 -27.22 -16.00
C ALA A 237 -17.18 -27.72 -14.56
N ALA A 238 -18.04 -28.73 -14.39
CA ALA A 238 -18.29 -29.35 -13.09
C ALA A 238 -17.03 -30.05 -12.56
N ASP A 239 -16.31 -30.81 -13.38
CA ASP A 239 -15.05 -31.48 -13.00
C ASP A 239 -14.00 -30.49 -12.50
N LYS A 240 -13.84 -29.35 -13.19
CA LYS A 240 -12.91 -28.30 -12.78
C LYS A 240 -13.26 -27.74 -11.40
N LEU A 241 -14.53 -27.44 -11.15
CA LEU A 241 -14.97 -26.88 -9.87
C LEU A 241 -14.84 -27.91 -8.74
N VAL A 242 -15.10 -29.18 -9.03
CA VAL A 242 -14.89 -30.28 -8.08
C VAL A 242 -13.41 -30.45 -7.74
N GLN A 243 -12.52 -30.31 -8.74
CA GLN A 243 -11.08 -30.33 -8.49
C GLN A 243 -10.66 -29.18 -7.58
N GLN A 244 -11.14 -27.96 -7.84
CA GLN A 244 -10.90 -26.81 -6.96
C GLN A 244 -11.38 -27.04 -5.53
N ALA A 245 -12.56 -27.64 -5.35
CA ALA A 245 -13.08 -28.01 -4.04
C ALA A 245 -12.18 -29.05 -3.33
N ASN A 246 -11.64 -30.03 -4.06
CA ASN A 246 -10.71 -31.02 -3.51
C ASN A 246 -9.37 -30.38 -3.08
N ASP A 247 -8.83 -29.49 -3.92
CA ASP A 247 -7.59 -28.78 -3.62
C ASP A 247 -7.79 -27.88 -2.38
N ARG A 248 -8.96 -27.23 -2.27
CA ARG A 248 -9.30 -26.41 -1.11
C ARG A 248 -9.48 -27.23 0.17
N LEU A 249 -10.09 -28.41 0.09
CA LEU A 249 -10.19 -29.36 1.22
C LEU A 249 -8.79 -29.75 1.73
N ALA A 250 -7.87 -30.10 0.82
CA ALA A 250 -6.51 -30.46 1.18
C ALA A 250 -5.74 -29.28 1.82
N ALA A 251 -5.89 -28.07 1.28
CA ALA A 251 -5.28 -26.87 1.83
C ALA A 251 -5.84 -26.55 3.23
N ALA A 252 -7.16 -26.63 3.41
CA ALA A 252 -7.82 -26.38 4.69
C ALA A 252 -7.44 -27.43 5.77
N ASP A 253 -7.22 -28.70 5.40
CA ASP A 253 -6.70 -29.70 6.36
C ASP A 253 -5.32 -29.33 6.89
N LEU A 254 -4.41 -28.92 6.00
CA LEU A 254 -3.07 -28.48 6.40
C LEU A 254 -3.15 -27.24 7.31
N GLU A 255 -3.94 -26.24 6.92
CA GLU A 255 -4.16 -25.01 7.68
C GLU A 255 -4.68 -25.31 9.10
N VAL A 256 -5.66 -26.21 9.24
CA VAL A 256 -6.18 -26.65 10.54
C VAL A 256 -5.13 -27.37 11.37
N ARG A 257 -4.31 -28.22 10.75
CA ARG A 257 -3.24 -28.95 11.46
C ARG A 257 -2.17 -28.00 11.99
N ASP A 258 -1.83 -26.96 11.23
CA ASP A 258 -0.86 -25.95 11.67
C ASP A 258 -1.46 -25.01 12.71
N ALA A 259 -2.73 -24.61 12.56
CA ALA A 259 -3.45 -23.83 13.55
C ALA A 259 -3.57 -24.57 14.91
N VAL A 260 -3.74 -25.89 14.90
CA VAL A 260 -3.73 -26.70 16.15
C VAL A 260 -2.38 -26.60 16.87
N LYS A 261 -1.26 -26.70 16.14
CA LYS A 261 0.07 -26.56 16.74
C LYS A 261 0.24 -25.16 17.30
N GLU A 262 -0.10 -24.13 16.52
CA GLU A 262 -0.01 -22.73 16.94
C GLU A 262 -0.87 -22.45 18.18
N TRP A 263 -2.08 -23.02 18.25
CA TRP A 263 -2.92 -22.94 19.43
C TRP A 263 -2.29 -23.63 20.65
N ASP A 264 -1.67 -24.80 20.48
CA ASP A 264 -0.99 -25.48 21.58
C ASP A 264 0.16 -24.62 22.15
N TYR A 265 0.92 -23.95 21.27
CA TYR A 265 1.95 -22.97 21.66
C TYR A 265 1.35 -21.76 22.35
N ALA A 266 0.35 -21.12 21.73
CA ALA A 266 -0.33 -19.96 22.28
C ALA A 266 -0.95 -20.26 23.64
N ARG A 267 -1.51 -21.45 23.83
CA ARG A 267 -2.09 -21.88 25.11
C ARG A 267 -1.03 -22.04 26.19
N ALA A 268 0.14 -22.56 25.84
CA ALA A 268 1.26 -22.69 26.77
C ALA A 268 1.79 -21.32 27.20
N GLN A 269 1.79 -20.34 26.29
CA GLN A 269 2.38 -19.02 26.51
C GLN A 269 1.41 -18.01 27.13
N PHE A 270 0.16 -17.99 26.67
CA PHE A 270 -0.86 -17.00 27.05
C PHE A 270 -1.98 -17.58 27.92
N GLY A 271 -1.95 -18.90 28.18
CA GLY A 271 -2.93 -19.60 29.00
C GLY A 271 -4.22 -19.99 28.27
N ILE A 272 -5.05 -20.76 28.99
CA ILE A 272 -6.25 -21.38 28.42
C ILE A 272 -7.34 -20.35 28.14
N ALA A 273 -7.58 -19.41 29.05
CA ALA A 273 -8.65 -18.42 28.91
C ALA A 273 -8.44 -17.50 27.69
N ALA A 274 -7.20 -17.04 27.47
CA ALA A 274 -6.86 -16.17 26.35
C ALA A 274 -7.00 -16.88 24.99
N THR A 275 -6.88 -18.21 24.96
CA THR A 275 -6.87 -19.00 23.72
C THR A 275 -8.19 -19.73 23.43
N GLU A 276 -9.24 -19.51 24.22
CA GLU A 276 -10.51 -20.23 24.07
C GLU A 276 -11.23 -19.89 22.76
N GLN A 277 -11.17 -18.63 22.31
CA GLN A 277 -11.77 -18.26 21.02
C GLN A 277 -11.06 -18.97 19.87
N PHE A 278 -9.72 -19.00 19.88
CA PHE A 278 -8.93 -19.69 18.86
C PHE A 278 -9.24 -21.20 18.83
N ARG A 279 -9.32 -21.83 20.01
CA ARG A 279 -9.77 -23.22 20.16
C ARG A 279 -11.13 -23.47 19.52
N ASN A 280 -12.10 -22.58 19.76
CA ASN A 280 -13.45 -22.69 19.20
C ASN A 280 -13.47 -22.54 17.67
N ARG A 281 -12.62 -21.66 17.11
CA ARG A 281 -12.47 -21.54 15.66
C ARG A 281 -11.84 -22.78 15.03
N ILE A 282 -10.83 -23.38 15.66
CA ILE A 282 -10.26 -24.67 15.25
C ILE A 282 -11.33 -25.76 15.24
N LYS A 283 -12.21 -25.79 16.25
CA LYS A 283 -13.32 -26.74 16.28
C LYS A 283 -14.28 -26.52 15.10
N GLY A 284 -14.71 -25.29 14.85
CA GLY A 284 -15.58 -24.95 13.72
C GLY A 284 -14.97 -25.29 12.37
N ALA A 285 -13.67 -25.05 12.21
CA ALA A 285 -12.89 -25.43 11.03
C ALA A 285 -12.84 -26.95 10.80
N LYS A 286 -12.63 -27.75 11.86
CA LYS A 286 -12.71 -29.23 11.79
C LYS A 286 -14.10 -29.72 11.42
N GLU A 287 -15.14 -29.08 11.93
CA GLU A 287 -16.53 -29.40 11.56
C GLU A 287 -16.82 -29.06 10.10
N ALA A 288 -16.30 -27.95 9.59
CA ALA A 288 -16.41 -27.56 8.18
C ALA A 288 -15.68 -28.55 7.25
N LEU A 289 -14.47 -28.99 7.60
CA LEU A 289 -13.75 -30.06 6.89
C LEU A 289 -14.60 -31.35 6.82
N SER A 290 -15.16 -31.77 7.96
CA SER A 290 -16.01 -32.97 8.01
C SER A 290 -17.27 -32.85 7.14
N ARG A 291 -17.91 -31.67 7.09
CA ARG A 291 -19.03 -31.41 6.17
C ARG A 291 -18.59 -31.42 4.72
N GLY A 292 -17.45 -30.78 4.42
CA GLY A 292 -16.86 -30.73 3.09
C GLY A 292 -16.54 -32.11 2.53
N ASP A 293 -15.95 -33.01 3.34
CA ASP A 293 -15.71 -34.40 2.97
C ASP A 293 -17.01 -35.16 2.66
N ALA A 294 -18.06 -34.95 3.47
CA ALA A 294 -19.36 -35.56 3.22
C ALA A 294 -20.01 -35.06 1.92
N LEU A 295 -19.87 -33.77 1.59
CA LEU A 295 -20.32 -33.20 0.32
C LEU A 295 -19.47 -33.69 -0.86
N GLN A 296 -18.16 -33.84 -0.68
CA GLN A 296 -17.26 -34.41 -1.69
C GLN A 296 -17.69 -35.84 -2.04
N GLN A 297 -18.04 -36.65 -1.05
CA GLN A 297 -18.53 -38.01 -1.28
C GLN A 297 -19.85 -38.01 -2.08
N LYS A 298 -20.79 -37.10 -1.77
CA LYS A 298 -22.01 -36.91 -2.57
C LYS A 298 -21.70 -36.47 -4.01
N CYS A 299 -20.68 -35.64 -4.19
CA CYS A 299 -20.26 -35.15 -5.49
C CYS A 299 -19.67 -36.26 -6.37
N ARG A 300 -18.98 -37.24 -5.77
CA ARG A 300 -18.42 -38.41 -6.48
C ARG A 300 -19.47 -39.40 -6.99
N ILE A 301 -20.62 -39.50 -6.31
CA ILE A 301 -21.67 -40.49 -6.65
C ILE A 301 -22.75 -39.94 -7.58
N THR A 302 -22.83 -38.63 -7.78
CA THR A 302 -23.85 -38.00 -8.64
C THR A 302 -23.27 -37.71 -10.02
N SER A 303 -24.01 -38.03 -11.08
CA SER A 303 -23.58 -37.77 -12.47
C SER A 303 -24.12 -36.45 -13.05
N ASN A 304 -25.02 -35.76 -12.34
CA ASN A 304 -25.61 -34.50 -12.79
C ASN A 304 -24.60 -33.33 -12.62
N PRO A 305 -24.18 -32.65 -13.70
CA PRO A 305 -23.15 -31.62 -13.64
C PRO A 305 -23.56 -30.38 -12.82
N GLU A 306 -24.83 -29.97 -12.86
CA GLU A 306 -25.31 -28.82 -12.08
C GLU A 306 -25.32 -29.13 -10.58
N THR A 307 -25.76 -30.33 -10.19
CA THR A 307 -25.71 -30.77 -8.79
C THR A 307 -24.26 -30.82 -8.28
N ARG A 308 -23.32 -31.32 -9.11
CA ARG A 308 -21.89 -31.35 -8.77
C ARG A 308 -21.32 -29.95 -8.58
N LYS A 309 -21.68 -29.00 -9.45
CA LYS A 309 -21.27 -27.59 -9.30
C LYS A 309 -21.78 -27.00 -7.99
N THR A 310 -23.07 -27.16 -7.69
CA THR A 310 -23.66 -26.67 -6.42
C THR A 310 -22.95 -27.24 -5.20
N LEU A 311 -22.68 -28.56 -5.18
CA LEU A 311 -21.96 -29.20 -4.08
C LEU A 311 -20.52 -28.68 -3.95
N ALA A 312 -19.79 -28.53 -5.07
CA ALA A 312 -18.43 -27.99 -5.06
C ALA A 312 -18.38 -26.54 -4.56
N THR A 313 -19.29 -25.68 -5.01
CA THR A 313 -19.42 -24.30 -4.52
C THR A 313 -19.71 -24.26 -3.02
N GLN A 314 -20.60 -25.14 -2.53
CA GLN A 314 -20.90 -25.24 -1.09
C GLN A 314 -19.67 -25.63 -0.26
N ILE A 315 -18.87 -26.59 -0.73
CA ILE A 315 -17.62 -26.98 -0.07
C ILE A 315 -16.67 -25.77 0.02
N ILE A 316 -16.42 -25.10 -1.10
CA ILE A 316 -15.50 -23.97 -1.16
C ILE A 316 -15.97 -22.84 -0.22
N SER A 317 -17.24 -22.45 -0.30
CA SER A 317 -17.79 -21.35 0.50
C SER A 317 -17.80 -21.63 2.00
N ASP A 318 -18.15 -22.86 2.43
CA ASP A 318 -18.15 -23.25 3.85
C ASP A 318 -16.72 -23.27 4.41
N LEU A 319 -15.76 -23.81 3.63
CA LEU A 319 -14.35 -23.81 4.02
C LEU A 319 -13.77 -22.40 4.08
N ASP A 320 -14.00 -21.55 3.08
CA ASP A 320 -13.48 -20.19 3.06
C ASP A 320 -13.99 -19.36 4.23
N THR A 321 -15.27 -19.51 4.57
CA THR A 321 -15.87 -18.85 5.75
C THR A 321 -15.14 -19.27 7.03
N HIS A 322 -14.97 -20.58 7.23
CA HIS A 322 -14.39 -21.09 8.48
C HIS A 322 -12.86 -20.92 8.56
N MET A 323 -12.14 -20.96 7.43
CA MET A 323 -10.70 -20.65 7.39
C MET A 323 -10.44 -19.16 7.62
N GLY A 324 -11.26 -18.27 7.05
CA GLY A 324 -11.17 -16.83 7.35
C GLY A 324 -11.31 -16.55 8.85
N LEU A 325 -12.35 -17.11 9.48
CA LEU A 325 -12.56 -16.97 10.93
C LEU A 325 -11.46 -17.61 11.78
N LEU A 326 -10.79 -18.66 11.26
CA LEU A 326 -9.64 -19.28 11.92
C LEU A 326 -8.41 -18.38 11.85
N SER A 327 -8.12 -17.83 10.67
CA SER A 327 -7.04 -16.88 10.43
C SER A 327 -7.18 -15.63 11.31
N ASP A 328 -8.38 -15.05 11.37
CA ASP A 328 -8.68 -13.89 12.22
C ASP A 328 -8.38 -14.16 13.70
N ALA A 329 -8.68 -15.38 14.18
CA ALA A 329 -8.39 -15.76 15.56
C ALA A 329 -6.91 -16.09 15.80
N GLN A 330 -6.14 -16.40 14.76
CA GLN A 330 -4.71 -16.65 14.83
C GLN A 330 -3.89 -15.36 14.83
N ALA A 331 -4.31 -14.33 14.08
CA ALA A 331 -3.54 -13.11 13.85
C ALA A 331 -3.02 -12.43 15.14
N PRO A 332 -3.82 -12.25 16.22
CA PRO A 332 -3.35 -11.60 17.45
C PRO A 332 -2.19 -12.31 18.13
N PHE A 333 -2.13 -13.64 18.06
CA PHE A 333 -1.06 -14.42 18.69
C PHE A 333 0.25 -14.35 17.91
N SER A 334 0.16 -14.26 16.58
CA SER A 334 1.35 -14.01 15.74
C SER A 334 1.94 -12.64 16.03
N THR A 335 1.10 -11.61 16.16
CA THR A 335 1.54 -10.25 16.54
C THR A 335 2.20 -10.26 17.92
N LYS A 336 1.52 -10.82 18.93
CA LYS A 336 2.09 -10.94 20.29
C LYS A 336 3.42 -11.69 20.29
N ARG A 337 3.57 -12.76 19.52
CA ARG A 337 4.84 -13.49 19.43
C ARG A 337 5.94 -12.64 18.79
N SER A 338 5.62 -11.87 17.75
CA SER A 338 6.56 -10.92 17.14
C SER A 338 7.04 -9.90 18.17
N GLU A 339 6.11 -9.31 18.93
CA GLU A 339 6.41 -8.34 20.00
C GLU A 339 7.30 -8.95 21.10
N LEU A 340 7.03 -10.19 21.51
CA LEU A 340 7.83 -10.87 22.53
C LEU A 340 9.22 -11.25 22.01
N THR A 341 9.33 -11.59 20.72
CA THR A 341 10.62 -11.91 20.09
C THR A 341 11.48 -10.66 19.95
N SER A 342 10.88 -9.51 19.68
CA SER A 342 11.59 -8.24 19.53
C SER A 342 11.89 -7.54 20.86
N LEU A 343 11.22 -7.91 21.96
CA LEU A 343 11.33 -7.24 23.25
C LEU A 343 12.78 -7.10 23.78
N PRO A 344 13.66 -8.12 23.74
CA PRO A 344 15.04 -7.96 24.20
C PRO A 344 15.82 -6.94 23.38
N THR A 345 15.61 -6.91 22.05
CA THR A 345 16.24 -5.95 21.15
C THR A 345 15.73 -4.54 21.41
N ARG A 346 14.41 -4.35 21.51
CA ARG A 346 13.80 -3.06 21.84
C ARG A 346 14.30 -2.50 23.17
N LEU A 347 14.43 -3.35 24.19
CA LEU A 347 14.99 -2.96 25.48
C LEU A 347 16.46 -2.52 25.38
N ALA A 348 17.25 -3.17 24.53
CA ALA A 348 18.64 -2.79 24.29
C ALA A 348 18.73 -1.44 23.55
N GLU A 349 17.93 -1.26 22.50
CA GLU A 349 17.84 -0.01 21.72
C GLU A 349 17.38 1.16 22.60
N ALA A 350 16.36 0.96 23.44
CA ALA A 350 15.89 1.99 24.36
C ALA A 350 16.97 2.43 25.38
N ARG A 351 17.87 1.52 25.79
CA ARG A 351 19.01 1.87 26.66
C ARG A 351 20.06 2.69 25.95
N GLU A 352 20.40 2.30 24.73
CA GLU A 352 21.36 3.03 23.91
C GLU A 352 20.87 4.45 23.66
N ARG A 353 19.63 4.59 23.20
CA ARG A 353 18.96 5.88 23.02
C ARG A 353 18.92 6.71 24.31
N LEU A 354 18.59 6.09 25.44
CA LEU A 354 18.61 6.79 26.73
C LEU A 354 20.01 7.38 27.02
N ALA A 355 21.08 6.63 26.78
CA ALA A 355 22.45 7.10 27.01
C ALA A 355 22.81 8.29 26.09
N GLU A 356 22.42 8.22 24.82
CA GLU A 356 22.63 9.29 23.84
C GLU A 356 21.83 10.55 24.18
N GLU A 357 20.54 10.39 24.49
CA GLU A 357 19.63 11.50 24.79
C GLU A 357 20.01 12.20 26.11
N LEU A 358 20.53 11.46 27.11
CA LEU A 358 21.08 12.06 28.33
C LEU A 358 22.27 12.98 28.04
N ALA A 359 23.14 12.62 27.09
CA ALA A 359 24.23 13.48 26.65
C ALA A 359 23.72 14.65 25.79
N ALA A 360 22.59 14.49 25.11
CA ALA A 360 21.94 15.56 24.35
C ALA A 360 21.31 16.63 25.25
N VAL A 361 20.86 16.29 26.46
CA VAL A 361 20.30 17.28 27.41
C VAL A 361 21.31 18.37 27.72
N GLU A 362 22.55 18.04 28.07
CA GLU A 362 23.57 19.06 28.37
C GLU A 362 23.88 19.92 27.14
N ARG A 363 23.97 19.30 25.95
CA ARG A 363 24.11 20.05 24.70
C ARG A 363 22.93 20.99 24.43
N SER A 364 21.71 20.59 24.77
CA SER A 364 20.53 21.44 24.60
C SER A 364 20.55 22.65 25.55
N ARG A 365 21.12 22.51 26.75
CA ARG A 365 21.31 23.63 27.69
C ARG A 365 22.31 24.64 27.14
N ASP A 366 23.44 24.16 26.60
CA ASP A 366 24.46 25.01 26.00
C ASP A 366 23.95 25.75 24.76
N GLU A 367 23.17 25.07 23.92
CA GLU A 367 22.55 25.67 22.74
C GLU A 367 21.52 26.74 23.13
N LEU A 368 20.64 26.43 24.10
CA LEU A 368 19.67 27.40 24.61
C LEU A 368 20.35 28.65 25.18
N ALA A 369 21.45 28.48 25.92
CA ALA A 369 22.25 29.60 26.43
C ALA A 369 22.87 30.44 25.30
N THR A 370 23.29 29.80 24.20
CA THR A 370 23.79 30.47 23.01
C THR A 370 22.70 31.30 22.32
N ILE A 371 21.51 30.72 22.13
CA ILE A 371 20.35 31.38 21.54
C ILE A 371 19.89 32.56 22.41
N ALA A 372 19.90 32.41 23.74
CA ALA A 372 19.56 33.48 24.68
C ALA A 372 20.52 34.68 24.63
N GLY A 373 21.72 34.53 24.06
CA GLY A 373 22.62 35.65 23.77
C GLY A 373 22.21 36.49 22.55
N ILE A 374 21.33 35.95 21.69
CA ILE A 374 20.95 36.53 20.39
C ILE A 374 19.50 37.05 20.42
N TYR A 375 18.58 36.32 21.06
CA TYR A 375 17.16 36.66 21.12
C TYR A 375 16.71 36.99 22.55
N PRO A 376 15.74 37.91 22.73
CA PRO A 376 15.22 38.25 24.05
C PRO A 376 14.39 37.11 24.65
N GLY A 377 14.35 37.02 25.99
CA GLY A 377 13.66 35.93 26.70
C GLY A 377 12.17 35.79 26.39
N THR A 378 11.47 36.86 26.01
CA THR A 378 10.06 36.79 25.58
C THR A 378 9.84 35.94 24.32
N ILE A 379 10.87 35.78 23.49
CA ILE A 379 10.87 34.92 22.29
C ILE A 379 11.13 33.47 22.65
N LEU A 380 11.96 33.25 23.67
CA LEU A 380 12.46 31.94 24.09
C LEU A 380 11.63 31.32 25.22
N ALA A 381 10.60 32.00 25.70
CA ALA A 381 9.80 31.59 26.86
C ALA A 381 9.25 30.16 26.75
N SER A 382 8.93 29.68 25.54
CA SER A 382 8.47 28.30 25.31
C SER A 382 9.58 27.24 25.41
N LEU A 383 10.85 27.64 25.27
CA LEU A 383 12.01 26.74 25.28
C LEU A 383 12.71 26.66 26.64
N GLU A 384 12.49 27.64 27.53
CA GLU A 384 13.23 27.77 28.79
C GLU A 384 13.22 26.50 29.64
N ASP A 385 12.06 25.86 29.78
CA ASP A 385 11.89 24.66 30.61
C ASP A 385 12.21 23.35 29.88
N ASN A 386 12.42 23.38 28.56
CA ASN A 386 12.50 22.17 27.75
C ASN A 386 13.68 21.24 28.13
N PRO A 387 14.89 21.73 28.49
CA PRO A 387 15.95 20.84 28.95
C PRO A 387 15.59 20.11 30.26
N ASP A 388 14.85 20.77 31.16
CA ASP A 388 14.42 20.18 32.43
C ASP A 388 13.27 19.19 32.23
N LYS A 389 12.32 19.51 31.33
CA LYS A 389 11.28 18.57 30.89
C LYS A 389 11.89 17.32 30.27
N ALA A 390 12.84 17.49 29.35
CA ALA A 390 13.56 16.39 28.72
C ALA A 390 14.27 15.52 29.77
N ALA A 391 15.00 16.12 30.71
CA ALA A 391 15.66 15.39 31.78
C ALA A 391 14.68 14.57 32.65
N SER A 392 13.51 15.13 32.98
CA SER A 392 12.46 14.45 33.73
C SER A 392 11.84 13.26 32.96
N LEU A 393 11.61 13.45 31.65
CA LEU A 393 11.13 12.40 30.75
C LEU A 393 12.16 11.27 30.63
N LEU A 394 13.46 11.59 30.49
CA LEU A 394 14.54 10.60 30.46
C LEU A 394 14.69 9.86 31.79
N ALA A 395 14.47 10.52 32.93
CA ALA A 395 14.44 9.86 34.22
C ALA A 395 13.27 8.86 34.33
N SER A 396 12.11 9.21 33.77
CA SER A 396 10.95 8.32 33.67
C SER A 396 11.24 7.13 32.73
N ALA A 397 11.88 7.38 31.58
CA ALA A 397 12.32 6.35 30.65
C ALA A 397 13.29 5.37 31.30
N ARG A 398 14.27 5.88 32.06
CA ARG A 398 15.22 5.06 32.83
C ARG A 398 14.51 4.13 33.82
N SER A 399 13.59 4.67 34.63
CA SER A 399 12.82 3.87 35.60
C SER A 399 12.01 2.76 34.91
N ALA A 400 11.41 3.07 33.75
CA ALA A 400 10.67 2.10 32.96
C ALA A 400 11.58 1.01 32.36
N ILE A 401 12.76 1.36 31.85
CA ILE A 401 13.79 0.41 31.35
C ILE A 401 14.31 -0.50 32.47
N GLU A 402 14.57 0.05 33.66
CA GLU A 402 15.00 -0.71 34.83
C GLU A 402 13.92 -1.68 35.28
N SER A 403 12.65 -1.23 35.29
CA SER A 403 11.49 -2.06 35.60
C SER A 403 11.35 -3.19 34.60
N ALA A 404 11.41 -2.90 33.29
CA ALA A 404 11.34 -3.90 32.22
C ALA A 404 12.44 -4.95 32.37
N GLN A 405 13.68 -4.55 32.66
CA GLN A 405 14.80 -5.47 32.84
C GLN A 405 14.62 -6.43 34.01
N ALA A 406 14.02 -5.96 35.10
CA ALA A 406 13.83 -6.76 36.31
C ALA A 406 12.80 -7.88 36.09
N ILE A 407 11.85 -7.67 35.17
CA ILE A 407 10.69 -8.55 34.99
C ILE A 407 10.65 -9.25 33.62
N ILE A 408 11.57 -8.97 32.70
CA ILE A 408 11.56 -9.49 31.32
C ILE A 408 11.49 -11.03 31.27
N ASP A 409 12.13 -11.72 32.22
CA ASP A 409 12.16 -13.17 32.31
C ASP A 409 10.96 -13.77 33.08
N THR A 410 10.19 -12.94 33.81
CA THR A 410 9.13 -13.40 34.73
C THR A 410 7.72 -12.97 34.35
N ASP A 411 7.56 -11.77 33.79
CA ASP A 411 6.29 -11.20 33.36
C ASP A 411 6.50 -10.37 32.08
N THR A 412 6.42 -11.05 30.95
CA THR A 412 6.75 -10.45 29.66
C THR A 412 5.70 -9.44 29.19
N GLU A 413 4.43 -9.56 29.60
CA GLU A 413 3.41 -8.55 29.25
C GLU A 413 3.67 -7.24 29.99
N LEU A 414 3.97 -7.31 31.29
CA LEU A 414 4.34 -6.13 32.06
C LEU A 414 5.68 -5.54 31.59
N ALA A 415 6.64 -6.38 31.18
CA ALA A 415 7.89 -5.93 30.58
C ALA A 415 7.67 -5.15 29.27
N THR A 416 6.80 -5.64 28.38
CA THR A 416 6.44 -4.94 27.14
C THR A 416 5.83 -3.57 27.45
N SER A 417 4.88 -3.50 28.38
CA SER A 417 4.26 -2.23 28.77
C SER A 417 5.27 -1.23 29.36
N ALA A 418 6.26 -1.71 30.11
CA ALA A 418 7.34 -0.89 30.63
C ALA A 418 8.26 -0.37 29.50
N VAL A 419 8.60 -1.21 28.51
CA VAL A 419 9.35 -0.76 27.31
C VAL A 419 8.56 0.27 26.50
N ASP A 420 7.26 0.06 26.25
CA ASP A 420 6.41 1.05 25.55
C ASP A 420 6.35 2.39 26.28
N THR A 421 6.41 2.36 27.61
CA THR A 421 6.46 3.56 28.45
C THR A 421 7.81 4.27 28.31
N ALA A 422 8.91 3.52 28.29
CA ALA A 422 10.24 4.08 28.07
C ALA A 422 10.37 4.72 26.68
N GLU A 423 9.95 4.02 25.62
CA GLU A 423 10.03 4.51 24.24
C GLU A 423 9.23 5.80 24.03
N ARG A 424 8.02 5.88 24.60
CA ARG A 424 7.22 7.12 24.57
C ARG A 424 7.91 8.27 25.31
N ALA A 425 8.47 8.00 26.49
CA ALA A 425 9.17 9.03 27.25
C ALA A 425 10.44 9.52 26.54
N LEU A 426 11.21 8.63 25.89
CA LEU A 426 12.36 8.98 25.04
C LEU A 426 11.92 9.85 23.84
N LEU A 427 10.84 9.46 23.14
CA LEU A 427 10.32 10.25 22.03
C LEU A 427 9.93 11.67 22.46
N MET A 428 9.26 11.80 23.61
CA MET A 428 8.89 13.11 24.16
C MET A 428 10.12 13.91 24.57
N ALA A 429 11.12 13.30 25.20
CA ALA A 429 12.36 13.98 25.57
C ALA A 429 13.11 14.50 24.33
N HIS A 430 13.17 13.68 23.27
CA HIS A 430 13.72 14.08 21.99
C HIS A 430 12.98 15.28 21.39
N HIS A 431 11.64 15.31 21.44
CA HIS A 431 10.83 16.45 20.97
C HIS A 431 11.23 17.76 21.68
N GLU A 432 11.28 17.73 23.02
CA GLU A 432 11.65 18.90 23.84
C GLU A 432 13.06 19.42 23.50
N MET A 433 14.03 18.53 23.32
CA MET A 433 15.41 18.92 22.94
C MET A 433 15.51 19.38 21.49
N ASN A 434 14.80 18.74 20.58
CA ASN A 434 14.82 19.09 19.16
C ASN A 434 14.24 20.49 18.92
N ALA A 435 13.21 20.88 19.68
CA ALA A 435 12.68 22.24 19.65
C ALA A 435 13.78 23.30 19.91
N ILE A 436 14.77 23.00 20.75
CA ILE A 436 15.93 23.87 21.00
C ILE A 436 16.92 23.82 19.84
N PHE A 437 17.27 22.62 19.36
CA PHE A 437 18.26 22.47 18.29
C PHE A 437 17.82 23.09 16.96
N THR A 438 16.51 23.15 16.69
CA THR A 438 15.98 23.82 15.49
C THR A 438 15.60 25.28 15.72
N ALA A 439 15.53 25.73 16.98
CA ALA A 439 15.03 27.05 17.37
C ALA A 439 15.71 28.18 16.60
N LYS A 440 17.04 28.15 16.45
CA LYS A 440 17.75 29.21 15.71
C LYS A 440 17.26 29.32 14.27
N LEU A 441 17.17 28.20 13.56
CA LEU A 441 16.71 28.17 12.17
C LEU A 441 15.25 28.59 12.05
N ASP A 442 14.41 28.14 12.99
CA ASP A 442 13.01 28.53 13.05
C ASP A 442 12.85 30.03 13.32
N LEU A 443 13.63 30.59 14.24
CA LEU A 443 13.65 32.02 14.56
C LEU A 443 14.19 32.89 13.42
N ASP A 444 15.27 32.46 12.76
CA ASP A 444 15.84 33.17 11.61
C ASP A 444 14.87 33.26 10.42
N ASN A 445 13.88 32.36 10.34
CA ASN A 445 12.87 32.30 9.28
C ASN A 445 11.44 32.41 9.80
N ILE A 446 11.24 32.98 10.99
CA ILE A 446 9.97 32.86 11.73
C ILE A 446 8.81 33.54 11.02
N GLU A 447 9.06 34.69 10.37
CA GLU A 447 8.05 35.43 9.63
C GLU A 447 7.53 34.64 8.42
N GLU A 448 8.45 34.06 7.64
CA GLU A 448 8.11 33.22 6.49
C GLU A 448 7.37 31.95 6.93
N ARG A 449 7.84 31.30 7.99
CA ARG A 449 7.24 30.05 8.51
C ARG A 449 5.83 30.27 9.06
N LEU A 450 5.62 31.33 9.84
CA LEU A 450 4.30 31.69 10.34
C LEU A 450 3.37 32.10 9.18
N GLY A 451 3.88 32.86 8.20
CA GLY A 451 3.11 33.23 7.01
C GLY A 451 2.65 32.02 6.20
N ALA A 452 3.54 31.04 6.00
CA ALA A 452 3.22 29.78 5.32
C ALA A 452 2.19 28.94 6.10
N ALA A 453 2.34 28.81 7.42
CA ALA A 453 1.39 28.07 8.25
C ALA A 453 0.00 28.73 8.25
N ILE A 454 -0.07 30.06 8.30
CA ILE A 454 -1.34 30.81 8.18
C ILE A 454 -1.98 30.55 6.82
N ALA A 455 -1.21 30.61 5.74
CA ALA A 455 -1.72 30.38 4.39
C ALA A 455 -2.26 28.95 4.21
N SER A 456 -1.54 27.95 4.72
CA SER A 456 -1.94 26.55 4.66
C SER A 456 -3.25 26.30 5.43
N LEU A 457 -3.31 26.72 6.71
CA LEU A 457 -4.52 26.63 7.52
C LEU A 457 -5.71 27.38 6.91
N SER A 458 -5.47 28.52 6.27
CA SER A 458 -6.54 29.27 5.58
C SER A 458 -7.09 28.49 4.39
N SER A 459 -6.22 27.85 3.61
CA SER A 459 -6.60 26.99 2.49
C SER A 459 -7.41 25.78 2.96
N ASP A 460 -6.98 25.11 4.04
CA ASP A 460 -7.70 23.96 4.58
C ASP A 460 -9.08 24.33 5.15
N ILE A 461 -9.21 25.52 5.74
CA ILE A 461 -10.51 26.03 6.19
C ILE A 461 -11.43 26.30 4.99
N GLU A 462 -10.93 26.95 3.93
CA GLU A 462 -11.71 27.18 2.70
C GLU A 462 -12.17 25.87 2.08
N GLU A 463 -11.30 24.86 2.02
CA GLU A 463 -11.63 23.53 1.54
C GLU A 463 -12.67 22.84 2.43
N ALA A 464 -12.49 22.90 3.75
CA ALA A 464 -13.43 22.33 4.72
C ALA A 464 -14.83 22.97 4.62
N ASP A 465 -14.91 24.27 4.33
CA ASP A 465 -16.17 25.00 4.10
C ASP A 465 -16.86 24.60 2.77
N LEU A 466 -16.08 24.16 1.77
CA LEU A 466 -16.61 23.67 0.48
C LEU A 466 -17.17 22.25 0.57
N LEU A 467 -16.62 21.43 1.47
CA LEU A 467 -17.08 20.06 1.70
C LEU A 467 -18.48 20.05 2.33
N GLN A 468 -19.48 19.49 1.63
CA GLN A 468 -20.85 19.29 2.15
C GLN A 468 -20.93 18.12 3.15
N THR A 469 -20.05 18.14 4.15
CA THR A 469 -19.92 17.11 5.20
C THR A 469 -20.67 17.51 6.48
N ASP A 470 -20.85 16.57 7.41
CA ASP A 470 -21.44 16.82 8.72
C ASP A 470 -20.71 17.97 9.46
N PRO A 471 -21.39 19.10 9.74
CA PRO A 471 -20.79 20.24 10.42
C PRO A 471 -20.24 19.91 11.81
N THR A 472 -20.78 18.87 12.47
CA THR A 472 -20.38 18.51 13.83
C THR A 472 -18.97 17.92 13.93
N LEU A 473 -18.44 17.37 12.84
CA LEU A 473 -17.08 16.82 12.77
C LEU A 473 -16.02 17.90 12.57
N LEU A 474 -16.28 18.84 11.64
CA LEU A 474 -15.28 19.84 11.19
C LEU A 474 -15.34 21.15 11.97
N ALA A 475 -16.50 21.56 12.50
CA ALA A 475 -16.63 22.81 13.24
C ALA A 475 -15.61 23.02 14.39
N PRO A 476 -15.31 22.03 15.26
CA PRO A 476 -14.29 22.21 16.30
C PRO A 476 -12.88 22.37 15.70
N LEU A 477 -12.54 21.63 14.63
CA LEU A 477 -11.23 21.72 13.98
C LEU A 477 -11.04 23.05 13.25
N ILE A 478 -12.07 23.55 12.58
CA ILE A 478 -12.07 24.88 11.94
C ILE A 478 -11.94 25.98 13.01
N THR A 479 -12.59 25.80 14.17
CA THR A 479 -12.46 26.75 15.29
C THR A 479 -11.03 26.77 15.83
N ASP A 480 -10.43 25.60 16.03
CA ASP A 480 -9.02 25.45 16.45
C ASP A 480 -8.09 26.11 15.41
N ALA A 481 -8.32 25.87 14.11
CA ALA A 481 -7.52 26.45 13.01
C ALA A 481 -7.62 27.97 12.94
N ARG A 482 -8.80 28.55 13.12
CA ARG A 482 -8.98 30.02 13.19
C ARG A 482 -8.27 30.61 14.40
N ALA A 483 -8.34 29.96 15.56
CA ALA A 483 -7.62 30.39 16.76
C ALA A 483 -6.09 30.33 16.56
N ALA A 484 -5.59 29.28 15.90
CA ALA A 484 -4.17 29.14 15.57
C ALA A 484 -3.70 30.23 14.59
N ILE A 485 -4.49 30.56 13.56
CA ILE A 485 -4.20 31.69 12.66
C ILE A 485 -4.13 33.01 13.43
N THR A 486 -5.10 33.29 14.32
CA THR A 486 -5.07 34.51 15.13
C THR A 486 -3.82 34.58 16.01
N ARG A 487 -3.46 33.49 16.68
CA ARG A 487 -2.24 33.41 17.50
C ARG A 487 -0.97 33.65 16.67
N ALA A 488 -0.89 33.07 15.47
CA ALA A 488 0.24 33.26 14.56
C ALA A 488 0.32 34.71 14.04
N GLN A 489 -0.81 35.35 13.75
CA GLN A 489 -0.87 36.77 13.37
C GLN A 489 -0.45 37.71 14.50
N GLU A 490 -0.90 37.44 15.73
CA GLU A 490 -0.47 38.21 16.91
C GLU A 490 1.04 38.07 17.15
N ALA A 491 1.59 36.85 17.00
CA ALA A 491 3.03 36.61 17.09
C ALA A 491 3.83 37.38 16.04
N LEU A 492 3.35 37.50 14.79
CA LEU A 492 3.99 38.31 13.75
C LEU A 492 4.02 39.81 14.09
N ILE A 493 3.00 40.33 14.78
CA ILE A 493 2.87 41.77 15.09
C ILE A 493 3.65 42.14 16.35
N HIS A 494 3.53 41.32 17.39
CA HIS A 494 4.03 41.63 18.73
C HIS A 494 5.34 40.93 19.07
N ASN A 495 5.74 39.93 18.28
CA ASN A 495 6.90 39.08 18.54
C ASN A 495 6.83 38.44 19.94
N ASP A 496 5.63 38.10 20.39
CA ASP A 496 5.39 37.43 21.66
C ASP A 496 5.35 35.91 21.42
N ASN A 497 6.35 35.20 21.94
CA ASN A 497 6.51 33.74 21.86
C ASN A 497 6.17 33.13 20.47
N PRO A 498 6.86 33.57 19.39
CA PRO A 498 6.50 33.17 18.04
C PRO A 498 6.77 31.70 17.72
N LEU A 499 7.68 31.05 18.46
CA LEU A 499 7.95 29.62 18.33
C LEU A 499 6.76 28.76 18.79
N ASP A 500 6.14 29.11 19.91
CA ASP A 500 4.93 28.44 20.39
C ASP A 500 3.77 28.65 19.43
N ALA A 501 3.61 29.85 18.88
CA ALA A 501 2.59 30.11 17.86
C ALA A 501 2.80 29.25 16.61
N LEU A 502 4.05 29.10 16.16
CA LEU A 502 4.40 28.25 15.01
C LEU A 502 4.15 26.76 15.30
N GLU A 503 4.57 26.26 16.46
CA GLU A 503 4.33 24.87 16.86
C GLU A 503 2.83 24.57 16.97
N HIS A 504 2.06 25.48 17.58
CA HIS A 504 0.61 25.35 17.70
C HIS A 504 -0.06 25.32 16.32
N ALA A 505 0.34 26.19 15.40
CA ALA A 505 -0.20 26.21 14.04
C ALA A 505 0.05 24.89 13.30
N ARG A 506 1.29 24.36 13.35
CA ARG A 506 1.64 23.06 12.73
C ARG A 506 0.88 21.88 13.33
N ALA A 507 0.68 21.88 14.65
CA ALA A 507 -0.05 20.83 15.34
C ALA A 507 -1.54 20.83 14.94
N VAL A 508 -2.14 22.01 14.79
CA VAL A 508 -3.53 22.18 14.34
C VAL A 508 -3.68 21.79 12.87
N GLU A 509 -2.74 22.20 12.02
CA GLU A 509 -2.68 21.83 10.60
C GLU A 509 -2.64 20.31 10.43
N THR A 510 -1.71 19.64 11.10
CA THR A 510 -1.57 18.17 11.06
C THR A 510 -2.88 17.46 11.45
N LYS A 511 -3.59 17.97 12.46
CA LYS A 511 -4.87 17.40 12.93
C LYS A 511 -6.01 17.65 11.94
N LEU A 512 -6.05 18.82 11.33
CA LEU A 512 -7.03 19.18 10.32
C LEU A 512 -6.84 18.33 9.06
N ASP A 513 -5.60 18.22 8.56
CA ASP A 513 -5.23 17.39 7.41
C ASP A 513 -5.58 15.92 7.61
N ALA A 514 -5.26 15.34 8.77
CA ALA A 514 -5.60 13.96 9.08
C ALA A 514 -7.12 13.68 8.98
N THR A 515 -7.95 14.72 9.14
CA THR A 515 -9.41 14.64 9.00
C THR A 515 -9.87 14.94 7.57
N LEU A 516 -9.23 15.86 6.86
CA LEU A 516 -9.58 16.23 5.49
C LEU A 516 -9.11 15.21 4.44
N ASP A 517 -7.96 14.58 4.63
CA ASP A 517 -7.35 13.62 3.68
C ASP A 517 -8.28 12.46 3.26
N PRO A 518 -9.00 11.79 4.18
CA PRO A 518 -9.98 10.78 3.80
C PRO A 518 -11.17 11.37 3.01
N LEU A 519 -11.58 12.61 3.32
CA LEU A 519 -12.71 13.29 2.67
C LEU A 519 -12.35 13.74 1.25
N ARG A 520 -11.13 14.27 1.06
CA ARG A 520 -10.52 14.54 -0.26
C ARG A 520 -10.63 13.33 -1.17
N THR A 521 -10.27 12.17 -0.63
CA THR A 521 -10.28 10.90 -1.38
C THR A 521 -11.70 10.45 -1.76
N ALA A 522 -12.69 10.71 -0.90
CA ALA A 522 -14.08 10.35 -1.14
C ALA A 522 -14.79 11.28 -2.15
N GLU A 523 -14.52 12.60 -2.10
CA GLU A 523 -15.14 13.56 -3.01
C GLU A 523 -14.70 13.32 -4.46
N HIS A 524 -13.40 13.07 -4.69
CA HIS A 524 -12.85 12.72 -6.01
C HIS A 524 -13.50 11.46 -6.62
N GLN A 525 -13.92 10.50 -5.80
CA GLN A 525 -14.62 9.29 -6.27
C GLN A 525 -16.10 9.55 -6.60
N SER A 526 -16.74 10.52 -5.93
CA SER A 526 -18.15 10.88 -6.15
C SER A 526 -18.35 11.86 -7.32
N GLY A 527 -17.41 12.77 -7.56
CA GLY A 527 -17.44 13.75 -8.66
C GLY A 527 -17.32 13.14 -10.07
N GLY A 528 -16.78 11.92 -10.19
CA GLY A 528 -16.65 11.20 -11.47
C GLY A 528 -17.95 10.65 -12.06
N THR A 529 -19.09 10.83 -11.39
CA THR A 529 -20.40 10.26 -11.82
C THR A 529 -21.42 11.28 -12.31
N ARG A 530 -21.04 12.54 -12.53
CA ARG A 530 -21.93 13.53 -13.16
C ARG A 530 -21.32 14.15 -14.41
N SER A 531 -21.66 13.57 -15.56
CA SER A 531 -21.96 14.33 -16.77
C SER A 531 -23.22 13.76 -17.43
N PRO A 532 -24.09 14.62 -17.99
CA PRO A 532 -25.38 14.23 -18.57
C PRO A 532 -25.28 13.37 -19.83
#